data_AF-A0A3A2ZCH8-F1
#
_entry.id   AF-A0A3A2ZCH8-F1
#
_cell.length_a   1.000
_cell.length_b   1.000
_cell.length_c   1.000
_cell.angle_alpha   90.00
_cell.angle_beta   90.00
_cell.angle_gamma   90.00
#
_symmetry.space_group_name_H-M   'P 1'
#
loop_
_entity.id
_entity.type
_entity.pdbx_description
1 polymer ?
#
loop_
_entity_poly.entity_id
_entity_poly.type
_entity_poly.pdbx_seq_one_letter_code
_entity_poly.pdbx_strand_id
1 'polypeptide(L)'
;MSLDIGKDLSYLLRYDLYHSLSQIDIPPALRSEFVTLTPDEPLSTSLNTLEKLLAEGHFLLAAYLSGAILTSSLISPTDVKVVFALFYTRLVCLELSGNTVLAAQESKALEDLSSTFYYVPPSLETADAGTGGAKNDTRLSYPRHIVPWPLRVLAVRLQNIGFGDSRRGVAGLYELGMEARREIMRPGIGQEERNIWRERLGDLGIRTVNALVEMGDFDAAKRTLNSLGTNTTERGTHKMRKALLLLVIGDLVAARKVFEGSSDSSSAMFTPLLSMAEGRYTDAVGEWRALLEAETQRPDEPLIAQNLAVCLLYTGELNEVRRFAA
;
A
#
# COMPACT_ATOMS: atom_id res chain seq x y z
N MET A 1 -14.28 10.32 -22.16
CA MET A 1 -15.35 9.44 -22.67
C MET A 1 -15.03 8.04 -22.18
N SER A 2 -15.70 7.61 -21.10
CA SER A 2 -15.49 6.33 -20.42
C SER A 2 -16.06 5.21 -21.28
N LEU A 3 -15.26 4.18 -21.55
CA LEU A 3 -15.81 2.89 -22.00
C LEU A 3 -16.75 2.41 -20.89
N ASP A 4 -18.05 2.33 -21.17
CA ASP A 4 -19.01 1.71 -20.27
C ASP A 4 -18.79 0.21 -20.33
N ILE A 5 -18.13 -0.32 -19.30
CA ILE A 5 -17.74 -1.73 -19.20
C ILE A 5 -18.98 -2.61 -18.90
N GLY A 6 -20.14 -2.00 -18.61
CA GLY A 6 -21.42 -2.69 -18.41
C GLY A 6 -21.45 -3.60 -17.18
N LYS A 7 -20.49 -3.45 -16.26
CA LYS A 7 -20.42 -4.21 -15.00
C LYS A 7 -21.11 -3.40 -13.92
N ASP A 8 -22.12 -4.00 -13.30
CA ASP A 8 -22.88 -3.39 -12.23
C ASP A 8 -22.14 -3.58 -10.88
N LEU A 9 -21.68 -2.47 -10.29
CA LEU A 9 -21.03 -2.43 -8.99
C LEU A 9 -21.97 -1.98 -7.86
N SER A 10 -23.29 -2.07 -8.04
CA SER A 10 -24.28 -1.68 -7.02
C SER A 10 -24.04 -2.32 -5.65
N TYR A 11 -23.43 -3.51 -5.59
CA TYR A 11 -23.06 -4.16 -4.33
C TYR A 11 -22.06 -3.36 -3.50
N LEU A 12 -21.18 -2.56 -4.13
CA LEU A 12 -20.26 -1.64 -3.45
C LEU A 12 -20.92 -0.32 -3.06
N LEU A 13 -22.10 0.01 -3.56
CA LEU A 13 -22.75 1.30 -3.28
C LEU A 13 -23.72 1.24 -2.09
N ARG A 14 -23.84 0.08 -1.45
CA ARG A 14 -24.76 -0.12 -0.35
C ARG A 14 -24.27 0.56 0.93
N TYR A 15 -25.19 1.20 1.65
CA TYR A 15 -24.84 1.91 2.89
C TYR A 15 -24.30 0.97 3.99
N ASP A 16 -24.85 -0.25 4.08
CA ASP A 16 -24.53 -1.20 5.14
C ASP A 16 -23.12 -1.81 5.01
N LEU A 17 -22.47 -1.57 3.87
CA LEU A 17 -21.09 -1.93 3.62
C LEU A 17 -20.11 -1.07 4.41
N TYR A 18 -20.49 0.18 4.73
CA TYR A 18 -19.59 1.19 5.24
C TYR A 18 -19.80 1.45 6.72
N HIS A 19 -18.76 1.20 7.51
CA HIS A 19 -18.81 1.38 8.96
C HIS A 19 -18.78 2.86 9.32
N SER A 20 -19.55 3.22 10.34
CA SER A 20 -19.54 4.56 10.92
C SER A 20 -18.19 4.86 11.56
N LEU A 21 -17.69 6.07 11.31
CA LEU A 21 -16.39 6.52 11.81
C LEU A 21 -16.58 7.43 13.02
N SER A 22 -15.65 7.35 13.97
CA SER A 22 -15.67 8.14 15.21
C SER A 22 -14.35 8.89 15.38
N GLN A 23 -14.39 10.03 16.05
CA GLN A 23 -13.22 10.82 16.45
C GLN A 23 -13.02 10.81 17.96
N ILE A 24 -13.63 9.84 18.67
CA ILE A 24 -13.59 9.79 20.14
C ILE A 24 -12.15 9.68 20.67
N ASP A 25 -11.32 8.90 19.98
CA ASP A 25 -9.91 8.68 20.33
C ASP A 25 -8.98 9.82 19.88
N ILE A 26 -9.50 10.77 19.08
CA ILE A 26 -8.75 11.93 18.64
C ILE A 26 -8.87 13.02 19.71
N PRO A 27 -7.75 13.64 20.15
CA PRO A 27 -7.79 14.77 21.07
C PRO A 27 -8.72 15.89 20.58
N PRO A 28 -9.54 16.52 21.45
CA PRO A 28 -10.55 17.50 21.02
C PRO A 28 -10.02 18.64 20.15
N ALA A 29 -8.80 19.11 20.39
CA ALA A 29 -8.17 20.19 19.62
C ALA A 29 -7.79 19.78 18.17
N LEU A 30 -7.72 18.48 17.89
CA LEU A 30 -7.40 17.92 16.57
C LEU A 30 -8.64 17.34 15.86
N ARG A 31 -9.83 17.47 16.46
CA ARG A 31 -11.08 17.04 15.84
C ARG A 31 -11.54 18.05 14.81
N SER A 32 -12.12 17.54 13.73
CA SER A 32 -12.67 18.32 12.63
C SER A 32 -14.04 17.77 12.27
N GLU A 33 -14.96 18.64 11.85
CA GLU A 33 -16.30 18.21 11.46
C GLU A 33 -16.26 17.28 10.24
N PHE A 34 -17.14 16.27 10.23
CA PHE A 34 -17.31 15.40 9.07
C PHE A 34 -18.02 16.17 7.95
N VAL A 35 -17.44 16.13 6.75
CA VAL A 35 -17.98 16.81 5.56
C VAL A 35 -19.30 16.17 5.17
N THR A 36 -20.39 16.93 5.23
CA THR A 36 -21.72 16.46 4.81
C THR A 36 -21.95 16.78 3.34
N LEU A 37 -22.37 15.80 2.55
CA LEU A 37 -22.74 16.02 1.15
C LEU A 37 -24.02 16.84 1.07
N THR A 38 -24.04 17.86 0.23
CA THR A 38 -25.26 18.62 -0.05
C THR A 38 -26.00 18.03 -1.26
N PRO A 39 -27.35 17.92 -1.23
CA PRO A 39 -28.10 17.21 -2.27
C PRO A 39 -27.94 17.76 -3.70
N ASP A 40 -27.61 19.04 -3.84
CA ASP A 40 -27.52 19.74 -5.13
C ASP A 40 -26.06 19.95 -5.60
N GLU A 41 -25.08 19.50 -4.83
CA GLU A 41 -23.67 19.70 -5.15
C GLU A 41 -23.18 18.69 -6.19
N PRO A 42 -22.49 19.15 -7.25
CA PRO A 42 -21.98 18.26 -8.27
C PRO A 42 -20.83 17.40 -7.72
N LEU A 43 -20.75 16.15 -8.20
CA LEU A 43 -19.71 15.19 -7.82
C LEU A 43 -18.29 15.78 -7.87
N SER A 44 -18.00 16.63 -8.86
CA SER A 44 -16.70 17.29 -9.00
C SER A 44 -16.27 18.10 -7.78
N THR A 45 -17.21 18.77 -7.11
CA THR A 45 -16.90 19.59 -5.93
C THR A 45 -16.56 18.71 -4.74
N SER A 46 -17.30 17.61 -4.55
CA SER A 46 -17.00 16.62 -3.52
C SER A 46 -15.66 15.91 -3.77
N LEU A 47 -15.32 15.61 -5.03
CA LEU A 47 -14.02 15.05 -5.40
C LEU A 47 -12.86 16.03 -5.16
N ASN A 48 -13.03 17.32 -5.48
CA ASN A 48 -12.02 18.35 -5.17
C ASN A 48 -11.80 18.48 -3.65
N THR A 49 -12.89 18.43 -2.87
CA THR A 49 -12.81 18.44 -1.41
C THR A 49 -12.08 17.21 -0.89
N LEU A 50 -12.34 16.02 -1.45
CA LEU A 50 -11.62 14.80 -1.13
C LEU A 50 -10.13 14.92 -1.43
N GLU A 51 -9.74 15.44 -2.59
CA GLU A 51 -8.34 15.67 -2.95
C GLU A 51 -7.64 16.62 -1.98
N LYS A 52 -8.32 17.70 -1.56
CA LYS A 52 -7.80 18.63 -0.55
C LYS A 52 -7.56 17.94 0.79
N LEU A 53 -8.52 17.15 1.27
CA LEU A 53 -8.38 16.39 2.52
C LEU A 53 -7.20 15.41 2.48
N LEU A 54 -7.00 14.73 1.34
CA LEU A 54 -5.86 13.83 1.14
C LEU A 54 -4.53 14.60 1.15
N ALA A 55 -4.46 15.76 0.50
CA ALA A 55 -3.27 16.60 0.46
C ALA A 55 -2.90 17.16 1.86
N GLU A 56 -3.89 17.46 2.68
CA GLU A 56 -3.73 17.97 4.05
C GLU A 56 -3.51 16.85 5.09
N GLY A 57 -3.55 15.58 4.69
CA GLY A 57 -3.36 14.44 5.59
C GLY A 57 -4.56 14.12 6.48
N HIS A 58 -5.74 14.65 6.16
CA HIS A 58 -6.99 14.40 6.88
C HIS A 58 -7.63 13.06 6.48
N PHE A 59 -6.90 11.96 6.66
CA PHE A 59 -7.28 10.63 6.16
C PHE A 59 -8.61 10.13 6.73
N LEU A 60 -8.91 10.33 8.02
CA LEU A 60 -10.19 9.88 8.59
C LEU A 60 -11.39 10.59 7.94
N LEU A 61 -11.26 11.89 7.65
CA LEU A 61 -12.31 12.66 6.97
C LEU A 61 -12.42 12.26 5.50
N ALA A 62 -11.29 12.00 4.82
CA ALA A 62 -11.27 11.51 3.46
C ALA A 62 -11.92 10.12 3.34
N ALA A 63 -11.70 9.23 4.31
CA ALA A 63 -12.38 7.93 4.39
C ALA A 63 -13.90 8.09 4.54
N TYR A 64 -14.32 9.00 5.43
CA TYR A 64 -15.73 9.33 5.62
C TYR A 64 -16.36 9.83 4.31
N LEU A 65 -15.78 10.87 3.70
CA LEU A 65 -16.31 11.48 2.49
C LEU A 65 -16.36 10.50 1.32
N SER A 66 -15.34 9.65 1.16
CA SER A 66 -15.35 8.59 0.15
C SER A 66 -16.52 7.63 0.33
N GLY A 67 -16.81 7.22 1.58
CA GLY A 67 -17.99 6.39 1.89
C GLY A 67 -19.31 7.12 1.62
N ALA A 68 -19.41 8.39 2.01
CA ALA A 68 -20.60 9.20 1.75
C ALA A 68 -20.88 9.30 0.24
N ILE A 69 -19.85 9.58 -0.58
CA ILE A 69 -19.99 9.64 -2.05
C ILE A 69 -20.39 8.26 -2.59
N LEU A 70 -19.77 7.17 -2.13
CA LEU A 70 -20.09 5.80 -2.56
C LEU A 70 -21.54 5.40 -2.29
N THR A 71 -22.13 5.91 -1.21
CA THR A 71 -23.53 5.62 -0.83
C THR A 71 -24.54 6.63 -1.36
N SER A 72 -24.07 7.67 -2.07
CA SER A 72 -24.92 8.72 -2.60
C SER A 72 -25.45 8.36 -3.99
N SER A 73 -26.47 9.10 -4.44
CA SER A 73 -26.96 9.02 -5.83
C SER A 73 -26.08 9.77 -6.85
N LEU A 74 -24.91 10.29 -6.44
CA LEU A 74 -24.03 11.10 -7.30
C LEU A 74 -23.24 10.26 -8.32
N ILE A 75 -23.16 8.94 -8.12
CA ILE A 75 -22.36 8.04 -8.95
C ILE A 75 -23.24 6.95 -9.57
N SER A 76 -22.91 6.57 -10.81
CA SER A 76 -23.53 5.42 -11.46
C SER A 76 -22.90 4.12 -10.97
N PRO A 77 -23.67 3.05 -10.71
CA PRO A 77 -23.13 1.72 -10.44
C PRO A 77 -22.24 1.15 -11.56
N THR A 78 -22.37 1.68 -12.77
CA THR A 78 -21.56 1.28 -13.94
C THR A 78 -20.31 2.13 -14.13
N ASP A 79 -20.10 3.19 -13.33
CA ASP A 79 -18.86 3.97 -13.37
C ASP A 79 -17.74 3.26 -12.61
N VAL A 80 -17.27 2.16 -13.21
CA VAL A 80 -16.28 1.23 -12.65
C VAL A 80 -15.03 1.96 -12.15
N LYS A 81 -14.58 3.00 -12.87
CA LYS A 81 -13.36 3.72 -12.54
C LYS A 81 -13.54 4.57 -11.28
N VAL A 82 -14.62 5.34 -11.21
CA VAL A 82 -14.90 6.20 -10.06
C VAL A 82 -15.20 5.36 -8.82
N VAL A 83 -16.01 4.31 -8.95
CA VAL A 83 -16.36 3.41 -7.83
C VAL A 83 -15.11 2.77 -7.23
N PHE A 84 -14.24 2.15 -8.05
CA PHE A 84 -13.02 1.53 -7.52
C PHE A 84 -12.01 2.56 -7.00
N ALA A 85 -11.92 3.75 -7.59
CA ALA A 85 -11.05 4.80 -7.09
C ALA A 85 -11.48 5.28 -5.69
N LEU A 86 -12.77 5.58 -5.50
CA LEU A 86 -13.32 5.98 -4.20
C LEU A 86 -13.21 4.85 -3.17
N PHE A 87 -13.51 3.61 -3.56
CA PHE A 87 -13.40 2.47 -2.66
C PHE A 87 -11.95 2.22 -2.22
N TYR A 88 -11.00 2.29 -3.16
CA TYR A 88 -9.57 2.24 -2.85
C TYR A 88 -9.15 3.36 -1.90
N THR A 89 -9.53 4.61 -2.19
CA THR A 89 -9.21 5.76 -1.35
C THR A 89 -9.75 5.58 0.06
N ARG A 90 -10.99 5.09 0.20
CA ARG A 90 -11.58 4.79 1.50
C ARG A 90 -10.74 3.77 2.27
N LEU A 91 -10.46 2.62 1.67
CA LEU A 91 -9.70 1.55 2.33
C LEU A 91 -8.31 2.00 2.77
N VAL A 92 -7.58 2.72 1.90
CA VAL A 92 -6.25 3.26 2.24
C VAL A 92 -6.33 4.29 3.35
N CYS A 93 -7.31 5.19 3.31
CA CYS A 93 -7.49 6.20 4.36
C CYS A 93 -7.87 5.59 5.71
N LEU A 94 -8.62 4.48 5.71
CA LEU A 94 -8.87 3.71 6.92
C LEU A 94 -7.58 3.08 7.47
N GLU A 95 -6.73 2.51 6.63
CA GLU A 95 -5.42 2.02 7.08
C GLU A 95 -4.53 3.13 7.66
N LEU A 96 -4.44 4.27 6.96
CA LEU A 96 -3.60 5.41 7.38
C LEU A 96 -4.11 6.09 8.67
N SER A 97 -5.39 5.95 8.98
CA SER A 97 -5.99 6.46 10.22
C SER A 97 -6.04 5.43 11.36
N GLY A 98 -5.42 4.25 11.19
CA GLY A 98 -5.39 3.19 12.21
C GLY A 98 -6.66 2.34 12.28
N ASN A 99 -7.60 2.52 11.35
CA ASN A 99 -8.86 1.77 11.26
C ASN A 99 -8.74 0.51 10.39
N THR A 100 -7.61 -0.21 10.48
CA THR A 100 -7.30 -1.38 9.64
C THR A 100 -8.35 -2.48 9.75
N VAL A 101 -8.94 -2.69 10.93
CA VAL A 101 -9.99 -3.70 11.12
C VAL A 101 -11.24 -3.36 10.28
N LEU A 102 -11.64 -2.08 10.23
CA LEU A 102 -12.76 -1.63 9.41
C LEU A 102 -12.43 -1.82 7.93
N ALA A 103 -11.24 -1.38 7.49
CA ALA A 103 -10.78 -1.58 6.11
C ALA A 103 -10.82 -3.07 5.72
N ALA A 104 -10.38 -3.96 6.62
CA ALA A 104 -10.41 -5.39 6.42
C ALA A 104 -11.84 -5.94 6.26
N GLN A 105 -12.80 -5.50 7.09
CA GLN A 105 -14.20 -5.92 6.94
C GLN A 105 -14.81 -5.41 5.64
N GLU A 106 -14.61 -4.14 5.30
CA GLU A 106 -15.18 -3.54 4.09
C GLU A 106 -14.60 -4.16 2.82
N SER A 107 -13.30 -4.49 2.81
CA SER A 107 -12.63 -5.15 1.68
C SER A 107 -13.20 -6.51 1.30
N LYS A 108 -13.92 -7.18 2.21
CA LYS A 108 -14.58 -8.47 1.94
C LYS A 108 -15.69 -8.34 0.90
N ALA A 109 -16.22 -7.13 0.69
CA ALA A 109 -17.20 -6.87 -0.34
C ALA A 109 -16.68 -7.09 -1.77
N LEU A 110 -15.36 -7.08 -1.97
CA LEU A 110 -14.74 -7.46 -3.25
C LEU A 110 -14.79 -8.98 -3.51
N GLU A 111 -15.23 -9.75 -2.52
CA GLU A 111 -15.35 -11.21 -2.60
C GLU A 111 -14.10 -11.86 -3.23
N ASP A 112 -14.29 -12.66 -4.26
CA ASP A 112 -13.23 -13.30 -5.02
C ASP A 112 -12.85 -12.47 -6.26
N LEU A 113 -11.70 -11.78 -6.16
CA LEU A 113 -11.14 -11.00 -7.25
C LEU A 113 -10.69 -11.86 -8.46
N SER A 114 -10.54 -13.18 -8.29
CA SER A 114 -10.23 -14.09 -9.41
C SER A 114 -11.48 -14.46 -10.23
N SER A 115 -12.67 -14.09 -9.76
CA SER A 115 -13.94 -14.34 -10.45
C SER A 115 -13.97 -13.71 -11.85
N THR A 116 -14.57 -14.43 -12.81
CA THR A 116 -14.80 -13.95 -14.18
C THR A 116 -15.59 -12.64 -14.23
N PHE A 117 -16.30 -12.29 -13.14
CA PHE A 117 -16.95 -10.99 -13.01
C PHE A 117 -15.98 -9.82 -13.23
N TYR A 118 -14.77 -9.90 -12.70
CA TYR A 118 -13.78 -8.82 -12.78
C TYR A 118 -12.97 -8.81 -14.08
N TYR A 119 -13.27 -9.69 -15.02
CA TYR A 119 -12.58 -9.75 -16.30
C TYR A 119 -13.49 -9.33 -17.45
N VAL A 120 -12.91 -8.60 -18.40
CA VAL A 120 -13.58 -8.15 -19.63
C VAL A 120 -12.87 -8.75 -20.82
N PRO A 121 -13.61 -9.32 -21.79
CA PRO A 121 -13.01 -9.85 -23.01
C PRO A 121 -12.42 -8.70 -23.84
N PRO A 122 -11.28 -8.93 -24.49
CA PRO A 122 -10.54 -7.86 -25.17
C PRO A 122 -11.23 -7.28 -26.42
N SER A 123 -12.24 -7.95 -26.96
CA SER A 123 -12.99 -7.52 -28.14
C SER A 123 -13.87 -6.29 -27.91
N LEU A 124 -14.06 -5.85 -26.67
CA LEU A 124 -14.90 -4.70 -26.32
C LEU A 124 -14.14 -3.36 -26.34
N GLU A 125 -12.80 -3.36 -26.43
CA GLU A 125 -12.00 -2.12 -26.51
C GLU A 125 -11.74 -1.65 -27.96
N THR A 126 -11.95 -2.50 -28.98
CA THR A 126 -11.56 -2.22 -30.37
C THR A 126 -12.65 -1.62 -31.26
N ALA A 127 -13.85 -1.36 -30.75
CA ALA A 127 -14.95 -0.85 -31.58
C ALA A 127 -14.80 0.63 -32.01
N ASP A 128 -13.90 1.40 -31.37
CA ASP A 128 -13.74 2.85 -31.63
C ASP A 128 -12.49 3.23 -32.44
N ALA A 129 -11.68 2.27 -32.90
CA ALA A 129 -10.62 2.56 -33.86
C ALA A 129 -11.19 2.49 -35.28
N GLY A 130 -11.87 3.54 -35.70
CA GLY A 130 -12.37 3.75 -37.06
C GLY A 130 -11.23 3.89 -38.07
N THR A 131 -10.58 2.78 -38.43
CA THR A 131 -9.76 2.66 -39.64
C THR A 131 -9.91 1.26 -40.19
N GLY A 132 -10.67 1.16 -41.28
CA GLY A 132 -10.78 -0.05 -42.07
C GLY A 132 -9.42 -0.50 -42.57
N GLY A 133 -9.10 -1.77 -42.33
CA GLY A 133 -8.04 -2.48 -43.03
C GLY A 133 -6.90 -2.97 -42.16
N ALA A 134 -7.09 -4.09 -41.45
CA ALA A 134 -6.03 -5.08 -41.26
C ALA A 134 -6.65 -6.44 -40.87
N LYS A 135 -6.47 -7.41 -41.75
CA LYS A 135 -6.80 -8.83 -41.56
C LYS A 135 -5.86 -9.43 -40.51
N ASN A 136 -6.41 -10.35 -39.72
CA ASN A 136 -5.71 -11.44 -39.02
C ASN A 136 -4.49 -11.04 -38.19
N ASP A 137 -4.75 -10.42 -37.05
CA ASP A 137 -3.90 -10.68 -35.89
C ASP A 137 -4.83 -11.19 -34.78
N THR A 138 -5.04 -12.49 -34.75
CA THR A 138 -5.61 -13.23 -33.62
C THR A 138 -4.63 -13.12 -32.45
N ARG A 139 -4.36 -11.88 -32.01
CA ARG A 139 -3.55 -11.58 -30.84
C ARG A 139 -4.28 -12.24 -29.70
N LEU A 140 -3.63 -13.21 -29.06
CA LEU A 140 -4.03 -13.80 -27.79
C LEU A 140 -4.21 -12.67 -26.78
N SER A 141 -5.37 -12.05 -26.84
CA SER A 141 -5.69 -10.91 -26.01
C SER A 141 -6.35 -11.52 -24.80
N TYR A 142 -5.65 -11.44 -23.69
CA TYR A 142 -6.09 -12.02 -22.43
C TYR A 142 -7.22 -11.17 -21.85
N PRO A 143 -8.18 -11.77 -21.13
CA PRO A 143 -9.20 -11.01 -20.41
C PRO A 143 -8.54 -9.98 -19.50
N ARG A 144 -8.98 -8.72 -19.60
CA ARG A 144 -8.42 -7.62 -18.82
C ARG A 144 -9.14 -7.50 -17.49
N HIS A 145 -8.38 -7.38 -16.41
CA HIS A 145 -8.93 -7.15 -15.08
C HIS A 145 -9.43 -5.70 -14.94
N ILE A 146 -10.67 -5.50 -14.49
CA ILE A 146 -11.28 -4.17 -14.32
C ILE A 146 -10.84 -3.46 -13.04
N VAL A 147 -10.57 -4.24 -11.98
CA VAL A 147 -10.09 -3.70 -10.71
C VAL A 147 -8.64 -3.19 -10.85
N PRO A 148 -8.36 -1.93 -10.47
CA PRO A 148 -7.02 -1.36 -10.51
C PRO A 148 -6.01 -2.18 -9.72
N TRP A 149 -4.78 -2.30 -10.23
CA TRP A 149 -3.69 -3.04 -9.57
C TRP A 149 -3.48 -2.67 -8.09
N PRO A 150 -3.45 -1.37 -7.70
CA PRO A 150 -3.27 -1.02 -6.28
C PRO A 150 -4.37 -1.57 -5.38
N LEU A 151 -5.63 -1.54 -5.84
CA LEU A 151 -6.76 -2.08 -5.08
C LEU A 151 -6.68 -3.61 -4.96
N ARG A 152 -6.22 -4.31 -5.99
CA ARG A 152 -6.02 -5.77 -5.92
C ARG A 152 -4.96 -6.15 -4.90
N VAL A 153 -3.82 -5.47 -4.90
CA VAL A 153 -2.73 -5.70 -3.94
C VAL A 153 -3.19 -5.38 -2.51
N LEU A 154 -3.93 -4.28 -2.34
CA LEU A 154 -4.50 -3.88 -1.05
C LEU A 154 -5.52 -4.92 -0.54
N ALA A 155 -6.43 -5.37 -1.41
CA ALA A 155 -7.46 -6.34 -1.06
C ALA A 155 -6.86 -7.65 -0.55
N VAL A 156 -5.79 -8.17 -1.17
CA VAL A 156 -5.11 -9.39 -0.68
C VAL A 156 -4.64 -9.23 0.77
N ARG A 157 -4.08 -8.07 1.13
CA ARG A 157 -3.65 -7.78 2.51
C ARG A 157 -4.84 -7.64 3.46
N LEU A 158 -5.83 -6.84 3.10
CA LEU A 158 -6.99 -6.56 3.95
C LEU A 158 -7.87 -7.79 4.16
N GLN A 159 -8.08 -8.61 3.13
CA GLN A 159 -8.84 -9.85 3.23
C GLN A 159 -8.09 -10.89 4.07
N ASN A 160 -6.76 -10.99 3.97
CA ASN A 160 -5.96 -11.80 4.89
C ASN A 160 -6.23 -11.40 6.36
N ILE A 161 -6.15 -10.11 6.68
CA ILE A 161 -6.47 -9.60 8.03
C ILE A 161 -7.93 -9.93 8.40
N GLY A 162 -8.86 -9.68 7.49
CA GLY A 162 -10.30 -9.84 7.74
C GLY A 162 -10.76 -11.28 7.93
N PHE A 163 -10.10 -12.24 7.26
CA PHE A 163 -10.35 -13.67 7.42
C PHE A 163 -9.45 -14.33 8.48
N GLY A 164 -8.36 -13.67 8.89
CA GLY A 164 -7.38 -14.22 9.82
C GLY A 164 -6.57 -15.38 9.23
N ASP A 165 -6.39 -15.42 7.90
CA ASP A 165 -5.71 -16.52 7.20
C ASP A 165 -4.50 -16.02 6.39
N SER A 166 -3.33 -16.10 7.03
CA SER A 166 -2.04 -15.68 6.45
C SER A 166 -1.65 -16.47 5.20
N ARG A 167 -2.08 -17.74 5.09
CA ARG A 167 -1.78 -18.58 3.92
C ARG A 167 -2.53 -18.07 2.69
N ARG A 168 -3.77 -17.62 2.86
CA ARG A 168 -4.54 -16.99 1.77
C ARG A 168 -3.91 -15.69 1.31
N GLY A 169 -3.36 -14.90 2.23
CA GLY A 169 -2.58 -13.71 1.90
C GLY A 169 -1.37 -14.02 1.02
N VAL A 170 -0.58 -15.03 1.40
CA VAL A 170 0.58 -15.47 0.60
C VAL A 170 0.14 -16.01 -0.77
N ALA A 171 -0.87 -16.88 -0.82
CA ALA A 171 -1.38 -17.45 -2.07
C ALA A 171 -1.85 -16.35 -3.05
N GLY A 172 -2.63 -15.38 -2.58
CA GLY A 172 -3.09 -14.26 -3.41
C GLY A 172 -1.94 -13.41 -3.98
N LEU A 173 -0.87 -13.19 -3.21
CA LEU A 173 0.32 -12.49 -3.70
C LEU A 173 1.04 -13.28 -4.80
N TYR A 174 1.12 -14.62 -4.67
CA TYR A 174 1.68 -15.47 -5.72
C TYR A 174 0.84 -15.45 -7.00
N GLU A 175 -0.49 -15.48 -6.90
CA GLU A 175 -1.39 -15.37 -8.05
C GLU A 175 -1.19 -14.07 -8.82
N LEU A 176 -1.16 -12.93 -8.11
CA LEU A 176 -0.83 -11.63 -8.71
C LEU A 176 0.59 -11.63 -9.32
N GLY A 177 1.55 -12.31 -8.67
CA GLY A 177 2.91 -12.46 -9.20
C GLY A 177 2.95 -13.25 -10.51
N MET A 178 2.12 -14.28 -10.66
CA MET A 178 1.98 -15.04 -11.90
C MET A 178 1.34 -14.21 -13.01
N GLU A 179 0.34 -13.39 -12.70
CA GLU A 179 -0.20 -12.41 -13.66
C GLU A 179 0.88 -11.43 -14.11
N ALA A 180 1.62 -10.83 -13.17
CA ALA A 180 2.68 -9.88 -13.51
C ALA A 180 3.77 -10.52 -14.41
N ARG A 181 4.18 -11.76 -14.13
CA ARG A 181 5.12 -12.51 -15.00
C ARG A 181 4.55 -12.75 -16.40
N ARG A 182 3.26 -13.11 -16.49
CA ARG A 182 2.57 -13.30 -17.77
C ARG A 182 2.56 -12.01 -18.60
N GLU A 183 2.25 -10.88 -17.96
CA GLU A 183 2.23 -9.56 -18.61
C GLU A 183 3.62 -9.11 -19.07
N ILE A 184 4.68 -9.38 -18.30
CA ILE A 184 6.07 -9.11 -18.72
C ILE A 184 6.43 -9.87 -20.00
N MET A 185 5.96 -11.12 -20.13
CA MET A 185 6.22 -12.00 -21.27
C MET A 185 5.23 -11.80 -22.43
N ARG A 186 4.26 -10.88 -22.29
CA ARG A 186 3.24 -10.63 -23.31
C ARG A 186 3.90 -10.16 -24.61
N PRO A 187 3.63 -10.81 -25.76
CA PRO A 187 4.18 -10.37 -27.03
C PRO A 187 3.64 -8.97 -27.39
N GLY A 188 4.51 -8.11 -27.92
CA GLY A 188 4.12 -6.75 -28.32
C GLY A 188 3.95 -5.74 -27.19
N ILE A 189 4.23 -6.11 -25.93
CA ILE A 189 4.24 -5.14 -24.82
C ILE A 189 5.37 -4.12 -25.00
N GLY A 190 5.03 -2.83 -24.86
CA GLY A 190 5.99 -1.73 -24.89
C GLY A 190 6.99 -1.81 -23.73
N GLN A 191 8.18 -1.23 -23.89
CA GLN A 191 9.21 -1.31 -22.85
C GLN A 191 8.79 -0.61 -21.55
N GLU A 192 8.06 0.50 -21.64
CA GLU A 192 7.54 1.24 -20.46
C GLU A 192 6.55 0.39 -19.67
N GLU A 193 5.56 -0.19 -20.35
CA GLU A 193 4.57 -1.07 -19.70
C GLU A 193 5.24 -2.31 -19.11
N ARG A 194 6.22 -2.89 -19.82
CA ARG A 194 7.03 -3.99 -19.29
C ARG A 194 7.79 -3.59 -18.01
N ASN A 195 8.31 -2.37 -17.95
CA ASN A 195 8.98 -1.86 -16.75
C ASN A 195 8.02 -1.71 -15.58
N ILE A 196 6.79 -1.20 -15.82
CA ILE A 196 5.74 -1.12 -14.79
C ILE A 196 5.45 -2.51 -14.21
N TRP A 197 5.32 -3.54 -15.05
CA TRP A 197 5.07 -4.90 -14.56
C TRP A 197 6.25 -5.51 -13.81
N ARG A 198 7.50 -5.21 -14.21
CA ARG A 198 8.69 -5.61 -13.45
C ARG A 198 8.73 -4.95 -12.07
N GLU A 199 8.40 -3.66 -12.00
CA GLU A 199 8.31 -2.93 -10.73
C GLU A 199 7.24 -3.53 -9.82
N ARG A 200 6.05 -3.79 -10.36
CA ARG A 200 4.96 -4.48 -9.64
C ARG A 200 5.39 -5.85 -9.12
N LEU A 201 6.08 -6.65 -9.94
CA LEU A 201 6.60 -7.96 -9.53
C LEU A 201 7.64 -7.85 -8.41
N GLY A 202 8.51 -6.84 -8.46
CA GLY A 202 9.47 -6.56 -7.40
C GLY A 202 8.81 -6.15 -6.08
N ASP A 203 7.80 -5.27 -6.13
CA ASP A 203 7.01 -4.87 -4.95
C ASP A 203 6.25 -6.05 -4.35
N LEU A 204 5.62 -6.89 -5.18
CA LEU A 204 4.96 -8.13 -4.74
C LEU A 204 5.93 -9.08 -4.05
N GLY A 205 7.17 -9.19 -4.55
CA GLY A 205 8.22 -9.98 -3.92
C GLY A 205 8.46 -9.56 -2.46
N ILE A 206 8.66 -8.26 -2.23
CA ILE A 206 8.85 -7.70 -0.89
C ILE A 206 7.62 -7.94 0.00
N ARG A 207 6.41 -7.74 -0.53
CA ARG A 207 5.16 -8.02 0.21
C ARG A 207 4.99 -9.49 0.57
N THR A 208 5.42 -10.39 -0.30
CA THR A 208 5.38 -11.84 -0.06
C THR A 208 6.31 -12.21 1.09
N VAL A 209 7.53 -11.65 1.12
CA VAL A 209 8.47 -11.83 2.24
C VAL A 209 7.86 -11.30 3.54
N ASN A 210 7.23 -10.13 3.52
CA ASN A 210 6.55 -9.59 4.70
C ASN A 210 5.42 -10.51 5.18
N ALA A 211 4.60 -11.04 4.28
CA ALA A 211 3.52 -11.99 4.63
C ALA A 211 4.06 -13.31 5.21
N LEU A 212 5.20 -13.80 4.72
CA LEU A 212 5.87 -15.00 5.26
C LEU A 212 6.43 -14.74 6.67
N VAL A 213 6.99 -13.55 6.91
CA VAL A 213 7.42 -13.10 8.23
C VAL A 213 6.24 -13.04 9.20
N GLU A 214 5.10 -12.46 8.79
CA GLU A 214 3.88 -12.42 9.61
C GLU A 214 3.32 -13.82 9.91
N MET A 215 3.52 -14.78 8.99
CA MET A 215 3.17 -16.19 9.20
C MET A 215 4.16 -16.93 10.12
N GLY A 216 5.33 -16.35 10.40
CA GLY A 216 6.41 -16.97 11.17
C GLY A 216 7.29 -17.95 10.38
N ASP A 217 7.15 -18.03 9.06
CA ASP A 217 8.01 -18.87 8.20
C ASP A 217 9.23 -18.06 7.73
N PHE A 218 10.15 -17.84 8.67
CA PHE A 218 11.36 -17.07 8.43
C PHE A 218 12.31 -17.73 7.41
N ASP A 219 12.31 -19.05 7.32
CA ASP A 219 13.14 -19.80 6.36
C ASP A 219 12.65 -19.59 4.92
N ALA A 220 11.33 -19.67 4.69
CA ALA A 220 10.76 -19.33 3.39
C ALA A 220 10.91 -17.84 3.09
N ALA A 221 10.73 -16.96 4.08
CA ALA A 221 10.94 -15.52 3.92
C ALA A 221 12.37 -15.21 3.46
N LYS A 222 13.37 -15.79 4.13
CA LYS A 222 14.80 -15.63 3.80
C LYS A 222 15.14 -16.15 2.40
N ARG A 223 14.71 -17.38 2.06
CA ARG A 223 14.94 -17.94 0.72
C ARG A 223 14.29 -17.09 -0.38
N THR A 224 13.06 -16.64 -0.15
CA THR A 224 12.33 -15.79 -1.08
C THR A 224 13.04 -14.45 -1.25
N LEU A 225 13.45 -13.80 -0.16
CA LEU A 225 14.16 -12.52 -0.19
C LEU A 225 15.51 -12.62 -0.93
N ASN A 226 16.24 -13.73 -0.76
CA ASN A 226 17.48 -13.97 -1.50
C ASN A 226 17.24 -14.21 -3.00
N SER A 227 16.08 -14.78 -3.37
CA SER A 227 15.70 -15.00 -4.76
C SER A 227 15.24 -13.74 -5.50
N LEU A 228 14.83 -12.70 -4.75
CA LEU A 228 14.62 -11.35 -5.26
C LEU A 228 16.01 -10.78 -5.57
N GLY A 229 16.54 -11.12 -6.74
CA GLY A 229 17.89 -10.75 -7.15
C GLY A 229 18.19 -9.27 -6.90
N THR A 230 19.42 -8.98 -6.50
CA THR A 230 19.96 -7.63 -6.40
C THR A 230 20.13 -7.06 -7.80
N ASN A 231 19.03 -6.66 -8.43
CA ASN A 231 19.13 -5.91 -9.66
C ASN A 231 19.90 -4.63 -9.33
N THR A 232 20.99 -4.37 -10.04
CA THR A 232 21.96 -3.28 -9.85
C THR A 232 21.37 -1.87 -9.93
N THR A 233 20.04 -1.76 -9.99
CA THR A 233 19.23 -0.54 -9.96
C THR A 233 18.20 -0.63 -8.83
N GLU A 234 18.55 -1.23 -7.69
CA GLU A 234 17.73 -1.16 -6.47
C GLU A 234 17.62 0.31 -6.07
N ARG A 235 16.49 0.94 -6.39
CA ARG A 235 16.11 2.26 -5.85
C ARG A 235 16.27 2.21 -4.33
N GLY A 236 16.81 3.27 -3.70
CA GLY A 236 17.14 3.29 -2.27
C GLY A 236 16.04 2.75 -1.35
N THR A 237 14.77 2.96 -1.71
CA THR A 237 13.60 2.41 -0.99
C THR A 237 13.56 0.87 -0.95
N HIS A 238 13.86 0.17 -2.05
CA HIS A 238 13.87 -1.30 -2.08
C HIS A 238 15.02 -1.87 -1.24
N LYS A 239 16.18 -1.20 -1.29
CA LYS A 239 17.37 -1.53 -0.51
C LYS A 239 17.07 -1.44 1.00
N MET A 240 16.47 -0.34 1.44
CA MET A 240 16.03 -0.16 2.83
C MET A 240 14.99 -1.21 3.24
N ARG A 241 13.95 -1.45 2.45
CA ARG A 241 12.93 -2.48 2.75
C ARG A 241 13.54 -3.87 2.91
N LYS A 242 14.49 -4.24 2.04
CA LYS A 242 15.22 -5.50 2.12
C LYS A 242 16.02 -5.60 3.42
N ALA A 243 16.76 -4.54 3.77
CA ALA A 243 17.54 -4.50 4.99
C ALA A 243 16.66 -4.63 6.25
N LEU A 244 15.54 -3.89 6.30
CA LEU A 244 14.57 -3.99 7.40
C LEU A 244 13.98 -5.39 7.53
N LEU A 245 13.62 -6.04 6.41
CA LEU A 245 13.15 -7.43 6.43
C LEU A 245 14.21 -8.40 6.95
N LEU A 246 15.48 -8.21 6.59
CA LEU A 246 16.58 -9.02 7.12
C LEU A 246 16.78 -8.83 8.63
N LEU A 247 16.63 -7.60 9.14
CA LEU A 247 16.63 -7.34 10.58
C LEU A 247 15.47 -8.08 11.28
N VAL A 248 14.25 -8.02 10.74
CA VAL A 248 13.09 -8.72 11.32
C VAL A 248 13.26 -10.24 11.27
N ILE A 249 13.86 -10.79 10.21
CA ILE A 249 14.21 -12.22 10.10
C ILE A 249 15.33 -12.60 11.08
N GLY A 250 16.12 -11.65 11.57
CA GLY A 250 17.29 -11.87 12.43
C GLY A 250 18.59 -12.18 11.66
N ASP A 251 18.63 -12.01 10.34
CA ASP A 251 19.86 -12.17 9.56
C ASP A 251 20.66 -10.87 9.51
N LEU A 252 21.29 -10.55 10.64
CA LEU A 252 22.07 -9.32 10.84
C LEU A 252 23.27 -9.23 9.89
N VAL A 253 23.87 -10.39 9.53
CA VAL A 253 25.01 -10.46 8.63
C VAL A 253 24.60 -10.07 7.21
N ALA A 254 23.49 -10.63 6.71
CA ALA A 254 22.97 -10.25 5.40
C ALA A 254 22.47 -8.79 5.41
N ALA A 255 21.84 -8.34 6.50
CA ALA A 255 21.36 -6.96 6.63
C ALA A 255 22.51 -5.95 6.49
N ARG A 256 23.63 -6.19 7.20
CA ARG A 256 24.84 -5.35 7.12
C ARG A 256 25.38 -5.24 5.70
N LYS A 257 25.46 -6.38 4.99
CA LYS A 257 25.92 -6.46 3.59
C LYS A 257 25.07 -5.66 2.62
N VAL A 258 23.80 -5.39 2.93
CA VAL A 258 22.96 -4.56 2.06
C VAL A 258 23.56 -3.16 1.89
N PHE A 259 24.09 -2.56 2.97
CA PHE A 259 24.61 -1.19 2.94
C PHE A 259 26.14 -1.09 2.92
N GLU A 260 26.87 -2.21 2.90
CA GLU A 260 28.33 -2.21 2.74
C GLU A 260 28.74 -1.45 1.45
N GLY A 261 29.56 -0.40 1.61
CA GLY A 261 30.05 0.43 0.51
C GLY A 261 29.09 1.51 -0.01
N SER A 262 27.94 1.71 0.64
CA SER A 262 26.95 2.75 0.28
C SER A 262 27.16 4.02 1.13
N SER A 263 27.33 5.18 0.51
CA SER A 263 27.31 6.49 1.19
C SER A 263 25.92 7.16 1.16
N ASP A 264 24.86 6.37 0.96
CA ASP A 264 23.51 6.89 0.78
C ASP A 264 22.95 7.42 2.10
N SER A 265 22.27 8.56 2.08
CA SER A 265 21.52 9.06 3.26
C SER A 265 20.50 8.04 3.77
N SER A 266 19.99 7.16 2.90
CA SER A 266 19.12 6.03 3.28
C SER A 266 19.80 5.01 4.20
N SER A 267 21.14 4.93 4.23
CA SER A 267 21.85 4.08 5.19
C SER A 267 21.97 4.73 6.58
N ALA A 268 21.71 6.03 6.71
CA ALA A 268 21.92 6.77 7.95
C ALA A 268 21.05 6.23 9.09
N MET A 269 19.75 5.98 8.84
CA MET A 269 18.85 5.35 9.81
C MET A 269 19.12 3.85 10.02
N PHE A 270 19.74 3.18 9.06
CA PHE A 270 19.96 1.74 9.15
C PHE A 270 21.00 1.38 10.22
N THR A 271 22.06 2.17 10.35
CA THR A 271 23.12 1.94 11.34
C THR A 271 22.58 1.84 12.78
N PRO A 272 21.83 2.82 13.32
CA PRO A 272 21.28 2.71 14.66
C PRO A 272 20.25 1.60 14.81
N LEU A 273 19.45 1.29 13.77
CA LEU A 273 18.54 0.15 13.79
C LEU A 273 19.28 -1.19 13.89
N LEU A 274 20.42 -1.32 13.21
CA LEU A 274 21.28 -2.50 13.31
C LEU A 274 21.92 -2.62 14.70
N SER A 275 22.41 -1.52 15.28
CA SER A 275 22.93 -1.49 16.64
C SER A 275 21.86 -1.89 17.66
N MET A 276 20.61 -1.42 17.50
CA MET A 276 19.48 -1.86 18.32
C MET A 276 19.19 -3.35 18.16
N ALA A 277 19.20 -3.88 16.93
CA ALA A 277 18.96 -5.30 16.67
C ALA A 277 20.06 -6.23 17.26
N GLU A 278 21.28 -5.70 17.43
CA GLU A 278 22.40 -6.39 18.10
C GLU A 278 22.38 -6.24 19.63
N GLY A 279 21.42 -5.49 20.19
CA GLY A 279 21.36 -5.19 21.62
C GLY A 279 22.37 -4.13 22.09
N ARG A 280 23.06 -3.45 21.16
CA ARG A 280 24.02 -2.37 21.44
C ARG A 280 23.29 -1.03 21.59
N TYR A 281 22.41 -0.93 22.57
CA TYR A 281 21.55 0.25 22.77
C TYR A 281 22.34 1.52 23.11
N THR A 282 23.48 1.41 23.80
CA THR A 282 24.37 2.56 24.08
C THR A 282 24.92 3.18 22.81
N ASP A 283 25.34 2.34 21.86
CA ASP A 283 25.87 2.78 20.56
C ASP A 283 24.75 3.41 19.74
N ALA A 284 23.57 2.77 19.73
CA ALA A 284 22.38 3.28 19.05
C ALA A 284 21.94 4.65 19.57
N VAL A 285 22.03 4.93 20.88
CA VAL A 285 21.76 6.28 21.44
C VAL A 285 22.69 7.32 20.82
N GLY A 286 23.98 7.04 20.74
CA GLY A 286 24.96 7.95 20.12
C GLY A 286 24.68 8.17 18.64
N GLU A 287 24.37 7.09 17.92
CA GLU A 287 24.05 7.13 16.49
C GLU A 287 22.76 7.91 16.20
N TRP A 288 21.68 7.70 16.97
CA TRP A 288 20.44 8.46 16.81
C TRP A 288 20.58 9.95 17.14
N ARG A 289 21.34 10.30 18.19
CA ARG A 289 21.64 11.70 18.52
C ARG A 289 22.43 12.39 17.42
N ALA A 290 23.46 11.73 16.88
CA ALA A 290 24.24 12.26 15.78
C ALA A 290 23.36 12.56 14.54
N LEU A 291 22.33 11.74 14.28
CA LEU A 291 21.37 12.00 13.20
C LEU A 291 20.49 13.22 13.48
N LEU A 292 19.99 13.39 14.70
CA LEU A 292 19.22 14.57 15.11
C LEU A 292 20.04 15.85 14.99
N GLU A 293 21.33 15.80 15.36
CA GLU A 293 22.22 16.95 15.34
C GLU A 293 22.71 17.32 13.93
N ALA A 294 22.75 16.35 13.00
CA ALA A 294 23.31 16.55 11.67
C ALA A 294 22.46 17.42 10.73
N GLU A 295 21.15 17.51 10.94
CA GLU A 295 20.24 18.25 10.05
C GLU A 295 19.07 18.85 10.82
N THR A 296 18.84 20.15 10.64
CA THR A 296 17.75 20.88 11.29
C THR A 296 16.46 20.74 10.48
N GLN A 297 15.31 20.49 11.15
CA GLN A 297 13.98 20.35 10.53
C GLN A 297 13.86 19.16 9.57
N ARG A 298 14.23 17.98 10.05
CA ARG A 298 14.11 16.73 9.28
C ARG A 298 12.65 16.26 9.28
N PRO A 299 12.10 15.81 8.13
CA PRO A 299 10.75 15.25 8.11
C PRO A 299 10.63 13.94 8.92
N ASP A 300 11.73 13.25 9.15
CA ASP A 300 11.84 11.99 9.90
C ASP A 300 12.20 12.19 11.38
N GLU A 301 12.30 13.44 11.86
CA GLU A 301 12.64 13.77 13.25
C GLU A 301 11.75 13.06 14.30
N PRO A 302 10.40 12.98 14.15
CA PRO A 302 9.57 12.28 15.11
C PRO A 302 9.90 10.77 15.23
N LEU A 303 10.21 10.14 14.09
CA LEU A 303 10.60 8.72 14.06
C LEU A 303 11.94 8.49 14.75
N ILE A 304 12.91 9.37 14.50
CA ILE A 304 14.24 9.30 15.14
C ILE A 304 14.10 9.52 16.65
N ALA A 305 13.34 10.54 17.06
CA ALA A 305 13.08 10.85 18.46
C ALA A 305 12.43 9.67 19.20
N GLN A 306 11.46 9.01 18.58
CA GLN A 306 10.81 7.84 19.16
C GLN A 306 11.80 6.66 19.33
N ASN A 307 12.61 6.36 18.32
CA ASN A 307 13.60 5.28 18.42
C ASN A 307 14.70 5.60 19.46
N LEU A 308 15.13 6.86 19.54
CA LEU A 308 16.04 7.33 20.59
C LEU A 308 15.43 7.15 21.98
N ALA A 309 14.17 7.55 22.18
CA ALA A 309 13.47 7.36 23.45
C ALA A 309 13.41 5.88 23.86
N VAL A 310 13.16 4.98 22.91
CA VAL A 310 13.22 3.52 23.15
C VAL A 310 14.63 3.10 23.60
N CYS A 311 15.68 3.54 22.92
CA CYS A 311 17.05 3.20 23.31
C CYS A 311 17.39 3.72 24.71
N LEU A 312 17.00 4.95 25.04
CA LEU A 312 17.20 5.56 26.37
C LEU A 312 16.47 4.79 27.48
N LEU A 313 15.29 4.21 27.19
CA LEU A 313 14.60 3.31 28.12
C LEU A 313 15.42 2.05 28.39
N TYR A 314 15.97 1.42 27.35
CA TYR A 314 16.82 0.22 27.49
C TYR A 314 18.14 0.51 28.21
N THR A 315 18.66 1.74 28.17
CA THR A 315 19.86 2.16 28.91
C THR A 315 19.57 2.72 30.31
N GLY A 316 18.30 2.88 30.70
CA GLY A 316 17.89 3.37 32.03
C GLY A 316 17.91 4.90 32.21
N GLU A 317 18.01 5.67 31.13
CA GLU A 317 18.12 7.14 31.13
C GLU A 317 16.75 7.83 31.21
N LEU A 318 15.95 7.47 32.23
CA LEU A 318 14.53 7.86 32.35
C LEU A 318 14.29 9.38 32.39
N ASN A 319 15.26 10.15 32.88
CA ASN A 319 15.15 11.62 32.94
C ASN A 319 15.18 12.25 31.54
N GLU A 320 15.91 11.64 30.61
CA GLU A 320 15.97 12.14 29.23
C GLU A 320 14.76 11.70 28.42
N VAL A 321 14.27 10.47 28.63
CA VAL A 321 13.06 9.96 27.96
C VAL A 321 11.88 10.91 28.14
N ARG A 322 11.71 11.50 29.33
CA ARG A 322 10.63 12.47 29.61
C ARG A 322 10.65 13.70 28.71
N ARG A 323 11.81 14.08 28.16
CA ARG A 323 11.91 15.22 27.23
C ARG A 323 11.37 14.90 25.84
N PHE A 324 11.23 13.62 25.49
CA PHE A 324 10.68 13.13 24.23
C PHE A 324 9.21 12.69 24.33
N ALA A 325 8.65 12.62 25.54
CA ALA A 325 7.30 12.12 25.81
C ALA A 325 6.29 13.23 26.17
N ALA A 326 6.67 14.51 25.99
CA ALA A 326 5.85 15.70 26.22
C ALA A 326 5.49 16.34 24.88
#